data_AF-A0A392SFF1-F1
#
_entry.id   AF-A0A392SFF1-F1
#
_cell.length_a   1.000
_cell.length_b   1.000
_cell.length_c   1.000
_cell.angle_alpha   90.00
_cell.angle_beta   90.00
_cell.angle_gamma   90.00
#
_symmetry.space_group_name_H-M   'P 1'
#
loop_
_entity.id
_entity.type
_entity.pdbx_description
1 polymer ?
#
loop_
_entity_poly.entity_id
_entity_poly.type
_entity_poly.pdbx_seq_one_letter_code
_entity_poly.pdbx_strand_id
1 'polypeptide(L)' 'KEVYYNHLKVFGCRAFVHVPKDERSKLDSKSKECIFLGYGNEEFEYRLWDPVEKKIIRSRDVVFFEDQNIEDIHKGVKPV' A
#
# COMPACT_ATOMS: atom_id res chain seq x y z
N LYS A 1 12.18 -29.90 -0.02
CA LYS A 1 12.27 -28.55 -0.64
C LYS A 1 11.67 -27.58 0.36
N GLU A 2 12.47 -26.72 0.98
CA GLU A 2 11.95 -25.66 1.85
C GLU A 2 11.19 -24.64 1.01
N VAL A 3 10.01 -24.24 1.49
CA VAL A 3 9.16 -23.24 0.84
C VAL A 3 9.09 -22.02 1.74
N TYR A 4 9.44 -20.85 1.20
CA TYR A 4 9.45 -19.59 1.93
C TYR A 4 8.20 -18.78 1.61
N TYR A 5 7.37 -18.53 2.61
CA TYR A 5 6.09 -17.82 2.49
C TYR A 5 6.17 -16.32 2.84
N ASN A 6 7.38 -15.78 3.05
CA ASN A 6 7.58 -14.39 3.49
C ASN A 6 7.08 -13.34 2.48
N HIS A 7 6.93 -13.74 1.21
CA HIS A 7 6.38 -12.90 0.16
C HIS A 7 4.84 -12.83 0.20
N LEU A 8 4.18 -13.72 0.95
CA LEU A 8 2.74 -13.68 1.11
C LEU A 8 2.33 -12.54 2.04
N LYS A 9 1.25 -11.85 1.65
CA LYS A 9 0.67 -10.70 2.33
C LYS A 9 -0.85 -10.82 2.43
N VAL A 10 -1.40 -10.35 3.55
CA VAL A 10 -2.85 -10.34 3.81
C VAL A 10 -3.57 -9.39 2.85
N PHE A 11 -4.45 -9.93 2.01
CA PHE A 11 -5.28 -9.14 1.11
C PHE A 11 -6.16 -8.15 1.89
N GLY A 12 -6.31 -6.93 1.37
CA GLY A 12 -7.12 -5.88 1.98
C GLY A 12 -6.47 -5.22 3.20
N CYS A 13 -5.24 -5.58 3.56
CA CYS A 13 -4.55 -4.92 4.66
C CYS A 13 -4.14 -3.48 4.30
N ARG A 14 -3.96 -2.68 5.35
CA ARG A 14 -3.38 -1.34 5.24
C ARG A 14 -1.93 -1.44 4.80
N ALA A 15 -1.55 -0.62 3.83
CA ALA A 15 -0.20 -0.60 3.28
C ALA A 15 0.25 0.84 3.00
N PHE A 16 1.56 1.07 3.07
CA PHE A 16 2.15 2.36 2.73
C PHE A 16 3.13 2.19 1.59
N VAL A 17 2.92 2.95 0.51
CA VAL A 17 3.79 2.98 -0.65
C VAL A 17 4.74 4.17 -0.56
N HIS A 18 6.00 3.98 -0.96
CA HIS A 18 6.97 5.08 -1.04
C HIS A 18 6.57 6.10 -2.12
N VAL A 19 6.65 7.40 -1.80
CA VAL A 19 6.50 8.49 -2.77
C VAL A 19 7.89 9.01 -3.13
N PRO A 20 8.32 8.89 -4.40
CA PRO A 20 9.62 9.37 -4.87
C PRO A 20 9.86 10.85 -4.58
N LYS A 21 11.13 11.25 -4.49
CA LYS A 21 11.50 12.65 -4.22
C LYS A 21 11.02 13.60 -5.33
N ASP A 22 10.99 13.14 -6.58
CA ASP A 22 10.60 13.95 -7.73
C ASP A 22 9.08 14.23 -7.77
N GLU A 23 8.30 13.46 -7.02
CA GLU A 23 6.84 13.59 -6.90
C GLU A 23 6.40 14.37 -5.65
N ARG A 24 7.36 14.90 -4.85
CA ARG A 24 7.06 15.54 -3.56
C ARG A 24 7.91 16.78 -3.28
N SER A 25 7.33 17.74 -2.58
CA SER A 25 8.02 18.91 -2.03
C SER A 25 8.69 18.60 -0.68
N LYS A 26 9.52 19.54 -0.17
CA LYS A 26 10.32 19.33 1.06
C LYS A 26 9.51 18.95 2.30
N LEU A 27 8.26 19.43 2.39
CA LEU A 27 7.35 19.20 3.53
C LEU A 27 6.24 18.19 3.22
N ASP A 28 6.23 17.62 2.02
CA ASP A 28 5.21 16.64 1.64
C ASP A 28 5.51 15.27 2.27
N SER A 29 4.46 14.47 2.45
CA SER A 29 4.59 13.11 2.97
C SER A 29 5.52 12.28 2.08
N LYS A 30 6.32 11.41 2.73
CA LYS A 30 7.25 10.50 2.04
C LYS A 30 6.59 9.20 1.59
N SER A 31 5.37 8.96 2.05
CA SER A 31 4.62 7.74 1.80
C SER A 31 3.14 8.05 1.64
N LYS A 32 2.45 7.18 0.90
CA LYS A 32 1.02 7.24 0.69
C LYS A 32 0.36 6.01 1.29
N GLU A 33 -0.72 6.23 2.03
CA GLU A 33 -1.55 5.17 2.57
C GLU A 33 -2.42 4.56 1.46
N CYS A 34 -2.44 3.24 1.39
CA CYS A 34 -3.14 2.46 0.39
C CYS A 34 -3.69 1.15 0.99
N ILE A 35 -4.49 0.44 0.21
CA ILE A 35 -5.01 -0.89 0.55
C ILE A 35 -4.33 -1.92 -0.36
N PHE A 36 -3.79 -2.99 0.20
CA PHE A 36 -3.20 -4.05 -0.59
C PHE A 36 -4.26 -4.86 -1.35
N LEU A 37 -4.14 -4.93 -2.68
CA LEU A 37 -5.06 -5.68 -3.54
C LEU A 37 -4.48 -7.02 -4.03
N GLY A 38 -3.19 -7.27 -3.84
CA GLY A 38 -2.55 -8.50 -4.30
C GLY A 38 -1.32 -8.24 -5.16
N TYR A 39 -0.85 -9.29 -5.83
CA TYR A 39 0.39 -9.27 -6.59
C TYR A 39 0.14 -8.81 -8.03
N GLY A 40 1.10 -8.08 -8.60
CA GLY A 40 1.14 -7.70 -10.01
C GLY A 40 1.49 -8.89 -10.91
N ASN A 41 1.45 -8.66 -12.21
CA ASN A 41 1.81 -9.68 -13.22
C ASN A 41 3.32 -9.72 -13.49
N GLU A 42 4.04 -8.67 -13.09
CA GLU A 42 5.49 -8.57 -13.20
C GLU A 42 6.17 -9.06 -11.91
N GLU A 43 7.47 -9.35 -12.01
CA GLU A 43 8.26 -9.86 -10.90
C GLU A 43 8.23 -8.88 -9.71
N PHE A 44 7.74 -9.38 -8.57
CA PHE A 44 7.70 -8.71 -7.25
C PHE A 44 6.92 -7.38 -7.19
N GLU A 45 6.02 -7.15 -8.14
CA GLU A 45 5.15 -5.98 -8.10
C GLU A 45 3.95 -6.23 -7.18
N TYR A 46 3.58 -5.25 -6.37
CA TYR A 46 2.32 -5.25 -5.61
C TYR A 46 1.32 -4.30 -6.24
N ARG A 47 0.04 -4.67 -6.21
CA ARG A 47 -1.09 -3.82 -6.58
C ARG A 47 -1.73 -3.28 -5.32
N LEU A 48 -1.92 -1.96 -5.28
CA LEU A 48 -2.51 -1.25 -4.16
C LEU A 48 -3.63 -0.34 -4.66
N TRP A 49 -4.66 -0.17 -3.85
CA TRP A 49 -5.71 0.81 -4.07
C TRP A 49 -5.43 2.07 -3.26
N ASP A 50 -5.42 3.19 -3.95
CA ASP A 50 -5.40 4.51 -3.34
C ASP A 50 -6.84 4.99 -3.12
N PRO A 51 -7.32 5.06 -1.85
CA PRO A 51 -8.68 5.47 -1.56
C PRO A 51 -8.93 6.96 -1.83
N VAL A 52 -7.89 7.79 -1.86
CA VAL A 52 -7.99 9.25 -2.05
C VAL A 52 -8.12 9.57 -3.53
N GLU A 53 -7.18 9.10 -4.35
CA GLU A 53 -7.18 9.37 -5.80
C GLU A 53 -8.01 8.37 -6.60
N LYS A 54 -8.52 7.32 -5.95
CA LYS A 54 -9.33 6.26 -6.56
C LYS A 54 -8.62 5.60 -7.75
N LYS A 55 -7.33 5.31 -7.57
CA LYS A 55 -6.49 4.69 -8.60
C LYS A 55 -5.75 3.47 -8.08
N ILE A 56 -5.37 2.59 -9.01
CA ILE A 56 -4.49 1.47 -8.70
C ILE A 56 -3.04 1.96 -8.79
N ILE A 57 -2.30 1.79 -7.69
CA ILE A 57 -0.87 2.02 -7.63
C ILE A 57 -0.15 0.68 -7.74
N ARG A 58 0.95 0.68 -8.47
CA ARG A 58 1.86 -0.46 -8.55
C ARG A 58 3.20 -0.07 -7.96
N SER A 59 3.72 -0.88 -7.03
CA SER A 59 5.01 -0.60 -6.41
C SER A 59 5.61 -1.88 -5.83
N ARG A 60 6.95 -1.89 -5.75
CA ARG A 60 7.73 -2.90 -5.02
C ARG A 60 8.06 -2.44 -3.60
N ASP A 61 8.12 -1.12 -3.37
CA ASP A 61 8.50 -0.52 -2.11
C ASP A 61 7.25 -0.20 -1.29
N VAL A 62 6.85 -1.20 -0.49
CA VAL A 62 5.61 -1.22 0.28
C VAL A 62 5.86 -1.75 1.68
N VAL A 63 5.34 -1.05 2.67
CA VAL A 63 5.27 -1.51 4.06
C VAL A 63 3.84 -1.96 4.37
N PHE A 64 3.68 -3.19 4.86
CA PHE A 64 2.38 -3.81 5.13
C PHE A 64 2.07 -3.84 6.63
N PHE A 65 0.84 -3.45 6.99
CA PHE A 65 0.29 -3.52 8.33
C PHE A 65 -0.83 -4.56 8.31
N GLU A 66 -0.43 -5.83 8.34
CA GLU A 66 -1.30 -7.00 8.11
C GLU A 66 -2.32 -7.24 9.22
N ASP A 67 -2.17 -6.55 10.35
CA ASP A 67 -3.09 -6.52 11.49
C ASP A 67 -4.21 -5.48 11.33
N GLN A 68 -4.12 -4.59 10.33
CA GLN A 68 -5.07 -3.50 10.08
C GLN A 68 -5.79 -3.69 8.76
N ASN A 69 -7.10 -3.46 8.76
CA ASN A 69 -7.95 -3.71 7.59
C ASN A 69 -8.58 -2.41 7.06
N ILE A 70 -9.43 -2.54 6.03
CA ILE A 70 -10.14 -1.42 5.38
C ILE A 70 -10.94 -0.56 6.38
N GLU A 71 -11.51 -1.16 7.42
CA GLU A 71 -12.29 -0.42 8.42
C GLU A 71 -11.41 0.52 9.23
N ASP A 72 -10.15 0.15 9.47
CA ASP A 72 -9.19 0.98 10.21
C ASP A 72 -8.73 2.20 9.41
N ILE A 73 -8.72 2.10 8.08
CA ILE A 73 -8.37 3.20 7.18
C ILE A 73 -9.45 4.29 7.20
N HIS A 74 -10.73 3.88 7.19
CA HIS A 74 -11.85 4.84 7.20
C HIS A 74 -11.96 5.62 8.52
N LYS A 75 -11.43 5.12 9.64
CA LYS A 75 -11.43 5.83 10.94
C LYS A 75 -10.57 7.10 10.92
N GLY A 76 -9.58 7.20 10.02
CA GLY A 76 -8.72 8.38 9.87
C GLY A 76 -9.32 9.49 8.99
N VAL A 77 -10.30 9.15 8.14
CA VAL A 77 -10.97 10.11 7.25
C VAL A 77 -12.20 10.65 7.97
N LYS A 78 -12.01 11.67 8.82
CA LYS A 78 -13.16 12.42 9.36
C LYS A 78 -13.89 13.08 8.19
N PRO A 79 -15.21 12.88 8.02
CA PRO A 79 -15.97 13.67 7.06
C PRO A 79 -15.87 15.14 7.48
N VAL A 80 -15.50 15.99 6.53
CA VAL A 80 -15.46 17.45 6.68
C VAL A 80 -16.87 18.00 6.82
#